data_AF-A0A0L0FDX5-F1
#
_entry.id   AF-A0A0L0FDX5-F1
#
_cell.length_a   1.000
_cell.length_b   1.000
_cell.length_c   1.000
_cell.angle_alpha   90.00
_cell.angle_beta   90.00
_cell.angle_gamma   90.00
#
_symmetry.space_group_name_H-M   'P 1'
#
loop_
_entity.id
_entity.type
_entity.pdbx_description
1 polymer ?
#
loop_
_entity_poly.entity_id
_entity_poly.type
_entity_poly.pdbx_seq_one_letter_code
_entity_poly.pdbx_strand_id
1 'polypeptide(L)'
;KNTGVDLDQLAVVTRGYVGADIAALCREAAFSALRKQAIAANEEIGIAAGAAVVQSDDFDIALSRVSPSTARESVIVGLETKSWDSIGGVDDIKHRMKVLY
;
A
#
# COMPACT_ATOMS: atom_id res chain seq x y z
N LYS A 1 -17.06 15.96 -6.22
CA LYS A 1 -16.12 15.64 -7.32
C LYS A 1 -15.70 14.20 -7.13
N ASN A 2 -15.99 13.30 -8.08
CA ASN A 2 -15.51 11.93 -8.03
C ASN A 2 -14.07 11.93 -8.57
N THR A 3 -13.07 11.66 -7.73
CA THR A 3 -11.66 11.72 -8.11
C THR A 3 -11.21 10.52 -8.94
N GLY A 4 -12.07 9.51 -9.10
CA GLY A 4 -11.78 8.28 -9.84
C GLY A 4 -10.83 7.33 -9.11
N VAL A 5 -10.40 7.69 -7.89
CA VAL A 5 -9.45 6.92 -7.10
C VAL A 5 -10.14 5.72 -6.48
N ASP A 6 -9.72 4.53 -6.88
CA ASP A 6 -10.15 3.26 -6.29
C ASP A 6 -9.25 2.91 -5.10
N LEU A 7 -9.79 3.08 -3.89
CA LEU A 7 -9.06 2.80 -2.65
C LEU A 7 -8.86 1.30 -2.42
N ASP A 8 -9.76 0.44 -2.91
CA ASP A 8 -9.64 -1.01 -2.78
C ASP A 8 -8.49 -1.52 -3.65
N GLN A 9 -8.40 -1.00 -4.88
CA GLN A 9 -7.26 -1.28 -5.75
C GLN A 9 -5.94 -0.77 -5.15
N LEU A 10 -5.94 0.44 -4.58
CA LEU A 10 -4.75 0.99 -3.92
C LEU A 10 -4.29 0.12 -2.76
N ALA A 11 -5.21 -0.34 -1.91
CA ALA A 11 -4.88 -1.24 -0.80
C ALA A 11 -4.24 -2.55 -1.26
N VAL A 12 -4.68 -3.09 -2.40
CA VAL A 12 -4.12 -4.31 -3.01
C VAL A 12 -2.69 -4.09 -3.50
N VAL A 13 -2.38 -2.95 -4.11
CA VAL A 13 -1.04 -2.68 -4.67
C VAL A 13 -0.06 -2.14 -3.64
N THR A 14 -0.52 -1.53 -2.55
CA THR A 14 0.33 -1.04 -1.46
C THR A 14 0.56 -2.08 -0.35
N ARG A 15 0.46 -3.37 -0.66
CA ARG A 15 0.85 -4.42 0.29
C ARG A 15 2.34 -4.28 0.64
N GLY A 16 2.66 -4.38 1.92
CA GLY A 16 4.01 -4.17 2.43
C GLY A 16 4.38 -2.70 2.69
N TYR A 17 3.52 -1.74 2.36
CA TYR A 17 3.73 -0.35 2.77
C TYR A 17 3.41 -0.21 4.25
N VAL A 18 4.26 0.48 5.01
CA VAL A 18 3.92 0.92 6.37
C VAL A 18 3.26 2.30 6.33
N GLY A 19 2.73 2.76 7.47
CA GLY A 19 2.08 4.07 7.55
C GLY A 19 2.95 5.23 7.06
N ALA A 20 4.27 5.17 7.28
CA ALA A 20 5.22 6.15 6.74
C ALA A 20 5.31 6.11 5.20
N ASP A 21 5.29 4.92 4.60
CA ASP A 21 5.32 4.74 3.14
C ASP A 21 4.02 5.23 2.51
N ILE A 22 2.87 4.91 3.11
CA ILE A 22 1.56 5.41 2.67
C ILE A 22 1.51 6.93 2.78
N ALA A 23 2.03 7.52 3.87
CA ALA A 23 2.09 8.97 4.00
C ALA A 23 3.01 9.60 2.94
N ALA A 24 4.13 8.95 2.60
CA ALA A 24 5.00 9.39 1.51
C ALA A 24 4.31 9.29 0.14
N LEU A 25 3.60 8.19 -0.11
CA LEU A 25 2.82 7.96 -1.33
C LEU A 25 1.77 9.07 -1.54
N CYS A 26 0.99 9.38 -0.50
CA CYS A 26 -0.01 10.44 -0.55
C CYS A 26 0.61 11.83 -0.81
N ARG A 27 1.77 12.12 -0.19
CA ARG A 27 2.48 13.38 -0.45
C ARG A 27 2.94 13.46 -1.90
N GLU A 28 3.50 12.39 -2.43
CA GLU A 28 3.99 12.36 -3.81
C GLU A 28 2.84 12.51 -4.82
N ALA A 29 1.70 11.85 -4.58
CA ALA A 29 0.49 12.01 -5.40
C ALA A 29 -0.03 13.47 -5.35
N ALA A 30 -0.01 14.11 -4.17
CA ALA A 30 -0.36 15.52 -4.05
C ALA A 30 0.60 16.43 -4.82
N PHE A 31 1.92 16.19 -4.75
CA PHE A 31 2.91 16.94 -5.52
C PHE A 31 2.74 16.75 -7.03
N SER A 32 2.41 15.54 -7.48
CA SER A 32 2.09 15.27 -8.88
C SER A 32 0.88 16.09 -9.35
N ALA A 33 -0.19 16.11 -8.56
CA ALA A 33 -1.39 16.90 -8.87
C ALA A 33 -1.10 18.40 -8.92
N LEU A 34 -0.35 18.93 -7.94
CA LEU A 34 0.06 20.33 -7.90
C LEU A 34 0.95 20.70 -9.09
N ARG A 35 1.88 19.83 -9.48
CA ARG A 35 2.74 20.05 -10.64
C ARG A 35 1.95 20.10 -11.94
N LYS A 36 0.97 19.21 -12.13
CA LYS A 36 0.07 19.26 -13.29
C LYS A 36 -0.70 20.57 -13.35
N GLN A 37 -1.23 21.03 -12.21
CA GLN A 37 -1.95 22.30 -12.13
C GLN A 37 -1.06 23.50 -12.43
N ALA A 38 0.15 23.54 -11.86
CA ALA A 38 1.13 24.61 -12.08
C ALA A 38 1.54 24.70 -13.56
N ILE A 39 1.81 23.56 -14.20
CA ILE A 39 2.10 23.49 -15.64
C ILE A 39 0.92 24.01 -16.47
N ALA A 40 -0.31 23.63 -16.12
CA ALA A 40 -1.51 24.10 -16.83
C ALA A 40 -1.76 25.61 -16.66
N ALA A 41 -1.40 26.17 -15.50
CA ALA A 41 -1.50 27.60 -15.21
C ALA A 41 -0.30 28.42 -15.71
N ASN A 42 0.77 27.77 -16.18
CA ASN A 42 2.06 28.39 -16.44
C ASN A 42 2.61 29.18 -15.23
N GLU A 43 2.40 28.63 -14.04
CA GLU A 43 2.85 29.17 -12.76
C GLU A 43 3.89 28.25 -12.13
N GLU A 44 4.71 28.77 -11.22
CA GLU A 44 5.58 27.94 -10.40
C GLU A 44 4.81 27.28 -9.25
N ILE A 45 5.27 26.10 -8.81
CA ILE A 45 4.70 25.41 -7.64
C ILE A 45 5.04 26.22 -6.39
N GLY A 46 4.12 27.08 -5.97
CA GLY A 46 4.22 27.87 -4.75
C GLY A 46 3.55 27.21 -3.53
N ILE A 47 3.82 27.75 -2.34
CA ILE A 47 3.17 27.35 -1.08
C ILE A 47 1.65 27.62 -1.12
N ALA A 48 1.22 28.54 -1.99
CA ALA A 48 -0.18 28.88 -2.25
C ALA A 48 -0.79 28.09 -3.42
N ALA A 49 -0.06 27.12 -4.01
CA ALA A 49 -0.62 26.25 -5.04
C ALA A 49 -1.87 25.60 -4.46
N GLY A 50 -3.03 26.01 -4.99
CA GLY A 50 -4.33 25.82 -4.36
C GLY A 50 -4.70 24.35 -4.14
N ALA A 51 -5.92 24.10 -3.65
CA ALA A 51 -6.43 22.75 -3.42
C ALA A 51 -6.54 21.95 -4.73
N ALA A 52 -5.43 21.33 -5.15
CA ALA A 52 -5.37 20.43 -6.29
C ALA A 52 -6.16 19.17 -5.97
N VAL A 53 -6.91 18.70 -6.97
CA VAL A 53 -7.66 17.45 -6.85
C VAL A 53 -6.77 16.32 -7.31
N VAL A 54 -6.39 15.44 -6.40
CA VAL A 54 -5.61 14.24 -6.71
C VAL A 54 -6.48 13.25 -7.49
N GLN A 55 -5.96 12.73 -8.60
CA GLN A 55 -6.62 11.73 -9.44
C GLN A 55 -5.84 10.41 -9.43
N SER A 56 -6.40 9.34 -9.99
CA SER A 56 -5.77 8.02 -10.04
C SER A 56 -4.39 8.03 -10.68
N ASP A 57 -4.21 8.76 -11.77
CA ASP A 57 -2.91 8.92 -12.46
C ASP A 57 -1.82 9.49 -11.54
N ASP A 58 -2.18 10.30 -10.54
CA ASP A 58 -1.21 10.82 -9.56
C ASP A 58 -0.69 9.74 -8.63
N PHE A 59 -1.56 8.80 -8.27
CA PHE A 59 -1.16 7.63 -7.49
C PHE A 59 -0.29 6.68 -8.32
N ASP A 60 -0.56 6.51 -9.62
CA ASP A 60 0.30 5.71 -10.50
C ASP A 60 1.73 6.29 -10.58
N ILE A 61 1.83 7.63 -10.71
CA ILE A 61 3.12 8.32 -10.66
C ILE A 61 3.78 8.16 -9.29
N ALA A 62 3.01 8.30 -8.20
CA ALA A 62 3.53 8.17 -6.85
C ALA A 62 4.08 6.75 -6.57
N LEU A 63 3.37 5.71 -7.01
CA LEU A 63 3.77 4.30 -6.87
C LEU A 63 5.08 3.99 -7.61
N SER A 64 5.40 4.73 -8.67
CA SER A 64 6.69 4.59 -9.38
C SER A 64 7.88 5.20 -8.60
N ARG A 65 7.62 6.05 -7.61
CA ARG A 65 8.64 6.81 -6.87
C ARG A 65 8.79 6.36 -5.43
N VAL A 66 7.70 5.90 -4.81
CA VAL A 66 7.69 5.42 -3.44
C VAL A 66 7.72 3.89 -3.48
N SER A 67 8.71 3.30 -2.82
CA SER A 67 8.79 1.85 -2.62
C SER A 67 8.49 1.52 -1.16
N PRO A 68 7.90 0.36 -0.85
CA PRO A 68 7.67 -0.05 0.53
C PRO A 68 9.00 -0.19 1.28
N SER A 69 9.07 0.39 2.47
CA SER A 69 10.22 0.29 3.36
C SER A 69 10.47 -1.14 3.83
N THR A 70 9.42 -1.97 3.91
CA THR A 70 9.52 -3.38 4.32
C THR A 70 10.16 -4.28 3.27
N ALA A 71 10.28 -3.83 2.01
CA ALA A 71 10.90 -4.62 0.94
C ALA A 71 12.38 -4.92 1.19
N ARG A 72 13.04 -4.22 2.14
CA ARG A 72 14.43 -4.49 2.51
C ARG A 72 14.60 -5.52 3.63
N GLU A 73 13.54 -5.87 4.36
CA GLU A 73 13.59 -6.87 5.46
C GLU A 73 12.63 -8.05 5.25
N SER A 74 11.76 -8.01 4.25
CA SER A 74 10.90 -9.14 3.93
C SER A 74 11.71 -10.21 3.19
N VAL A 75 12.14 -11.24 3.92
CA VAL A 75 11.91 -12.60 3.43
C VAL A 75 10.46 -12.61 2.98
N ILE A 76 10.23 -12.73 1.68
CA ILE A 76 8.91 -13.07 1.17
C ILE A 76 8.66 -14.47 1.72
N VAL A 77 8.16 -14.56 2.94
CA VAL A 77 7.31 -15.68 3.31
C VAL A 77 6.14 -15.47 2.39
N GLY A 78 6.13 -16.20 1.27
CA GLY A 78 4.97 -16.27 0.44
C GLY A 78 3.83 -16.62 1.37
N LEU A 79 2.99 -15.63 1.68
CA LEU A 79 1.66 -15.89 2.17
C LEU A 79 0.89 -16.42 0.96
N GLU A 80 1.34 -17.57 0.48
CA GLU A 80 0.41 -18.59 0.02
C GLU A 80 -0.62 -18.65 1.13
N THR A 81 -1.86 -18.35 0.81
CA THR A 81 -3.01 -18.57 1.68
C THR A 81 -3.06 -20.07 1.95
N LYS A 82 -2.21 -20.56 2.85
CA LYS A 82 -2.24 -21.94 3.27
C LYS A 82 -3.58 -22.12 3.94
N SER A 83 -4.41 -22.98 3.36
CA SER A 83 -5.61 -23.49 4.04
C SER A 83 -5.19 -23.93 5.43
N TRP A 84 -6.05 -23.70 6.41
CA TRP A 84 -5.87 -24.15 7.79
C TRP A 84 -5.51 -25.64 7.90
N ASP A 85 -5.87 -26.45 6.90
CA ASP A 85 -5.49 -27.86 6.78
C ASP A 85 -3.98 -28.13 6.59
N SER A 86 -3.18 -27.12 6.22
CA SER A 86 -1.74 -27.26 6.02
C SER A 86 -0.91 -26.96 7.26
N ILE A 87 -1.54 -26.64 8.40
CA ILE A 87 -0.88 -26.52 9.69
C ILE A 87 -0.80 -27.92 10.32
N GLY A 88 0.14 -28.73 9.85
CA GLY A 88 0.42 -30.04 10.44
C GLY A 88 0.90 -29.90 11.89
N GLY A 89 0.37 -30.74 12.79
CA GLY A 89 0.87 -30.84 14.18
C GLY A 89 -0.18 -30.86 15.30
N VAL A 90 -1.48 -30.79 14.99
CA VAL A 90 -2.54 -30.79 16.03
C VAL A 90 -3.04 -32.20 16.39
N ASP A 91 -2.61 -33.25 15.68
CA ASP A 91 -2.89 -34.64 16.07
C ASP A 91 -2.00 -35.13 17.21
N ASP A 92 -0.73 -34.69 17.25
CA ASP A 92 0.27 -35.20 18.20
C ASP A 92 -0.04 -34.77 19.64
N ILE A 93 -0.65 -33.60 19.82
CA ILE A 93 -1.09 -33.08 21.13
C ILE A 93 -2.35 -33.82 21.61
N LYS A 94 -3.28 -34.15 20.70
CA LYS A 94 -4.50 -34.88 21.04
C LYS A 94 -4.23 -36.36 21.35
N HIS A 95 -3.21 -36.96 20.74
CA HIS A 95 -2.83 -38.34 21.00
C HIS A 95 -2.25 -38.53 22.41
N ARG A 96 -1.45 -37.57 22.89
CA ARG A 96 -0.90 -37.60 24.26
C ARG A 96 -1.95 -37.46 25.36
N MET A 97 -3.09 -36.82 25.09
CA MET A 97 -4.19 -36.73 26.05
C MET A 97 -5.11 -37.97 26.06
N LYS A 98 -5.13 -38.78 24.99
CA LYS A 98 -5.98 -39.98 24.89
C LYS A 98 -5.39 -41.24 25.51
N VAL A 99 -4.08 -41.25 25.79
CA VAL A 99 -3.37 -42.41 26.38
C VAL A 99 -3.26 -42.29 27.91
N LEU A 100 -3.67 -41.15 28.50
CA LEU A 100 -3.63 -40.90 29.94
C LEU A 100 -5.01 -40.94 30.63
N TYR A 101 -6.02 -41.49 29.97
CA TYR A 101 -7.32 -41.89 30.53
C TYR A 101 -7.76 -43.21 29.90
#